data_AF-A0A7W8B3Q8-F1
#
_entry.id   AF-A0A7W8B3Q8-F1
#
_cell.length_a   1.000
_cell.length_b   1.000
_cell.length_c   1.000
_cell.angle_alpha   90.00
_cell.angle_beta   90.00
_cell.angle_gamma   90.00
#
_symmetry.space_group_name_H-M   'P 1'
#
loop_
_entity.id
_entity.type
_entity.pdbx_description
1 polymer ?
#
loop_
_entity_poly.entity_id
_entity_poly.type
_entity_poly.pdbx_seq_one_letter_code
_entity_poly.pdbx_strand_id
1 'polypeptide(L)'
;MGRRETAIDLLPLLDWDRLREAEPTWLVGFSDMPTLITPMTLLTGTATVHGNNLMDTPYRVPEGLRSWLGIVAAPPGAPVHPDPPGRHRATGFDDFAAFPDIREYTLDSVGAWTRLDGSGDVEAEGRLIGGCIETLCNPAGTAYLDVSAVARNETPDGLLVYVEAAGDDAFAIYRNLHGMRLAGFFDRANAVLVGRTSAPENRSLSQHEAVLDALGSLNVPVIADIECGHVPPYIADRQRRVRPYRSHTEPERTDADLGLTHQTGRPALTEVGRVNRTAPRFRCASSSSRCGGFCGSGAGSSW
;
A
#
# COMPACT_ATOMS: atom_id res chain seq x y z
N MET A 1 -1.21 1.94 30.90
CA MET A 1 -0.32 2.10 29.72
C MET A 1 -0.45 0.82 28.90
N GLY A 2 -1.05 0.87 27.71
CA GLY A 2 -1.08 -0.31 26.83
C GLY A 2 0.33 -0.65 26.36
N ARG A 3 0.63 -1.94 26.20
CA ARG A 3 1.87 -2.37 25.54
C ARG A 3 1.75 -2.00 24.06
N ARG A 4 2.80 -1.41 23.50
CA ARG A 4 2.96 -1.21 22.05
C ARG A 4 3.56 -2.50 21.47
N GLU A 5 3.37 -2.74 20.17
CA GLU A 5 3.89 -3.94 19.47
C GLU A 5 3.28 -5.27 19.94
N THR A 6 2.03 -5.26 20.43
CA THR A 6 1.34 -6.46 20.91
C THR A 6 0.00 -6.70 20.21
N ALA A 7 -0.28 -6.03 19.08
CA ALA A 7 -1.48 -6.30 18.31
C ALA A 7 -1.59 -7.77 17.85
N ILE A 8 -0.46 -8.46 17.74
CA ILE A 8 -0.39 -9.88 17.37
C ILE A 8 -1.15 -10.80 18.35
N ASP A 9 -1.21 -10.44 19.63
CA ASP A 9 -1.93 -11.22 20.66
C ASP A 9 -3.43 -11.29 20.37
N LEU A 10 -3.96 -10.35 19.56
CA LEU A 10 -5.38 -10.31 19.19
C LEU A 10 -5.73 -11.29 18.07
N LEU A 11 -4.78 -11.69 17.22
CA LEU A 11 -5.04 -12.56 16.07
C LEU A 11 -5.85 -13.84 16.42
N PRO A 12 -5.48 -14.62 17.46
CA PRO A 12 -6.24 -15.82 17.83
C PRO A 12 -7.51 -15.52 18.63
N LEU A 13 -7.72 -14.27 19.08
CA LEU A 13 -8.86 -13.87 19.90
C LEU A 13 -10.00 -13.26 19.08
N LEU A 14 -9.72 -12.82 17.86
CA LEU A 14 -10.71 -12.25 16.96
C LEU A 14 -11.55 -13.33 16.30
N ASP A 15 -12.87 -13.13 16.32
CA ASP A 15 -13.82 -13.96 15.58
C ASP A 15 -13.88 -13.52 14.12
N TRP A 16 -12.98 -14.08 13.31
CA TRP A 16 -12.82 -13.72 11.89
C TRP A 16 -14.05 -14.02 11.04
N ASP A 17 -14.86 -15.01 11.42
CA ASP A 17 -16.09 -15.35 10.71
C ASP A 17 -17.16 -14.29 10.98
N ARG A 18 -17.34 -13.88 12.25
CA ARG A 18 -18.24 -12.76 12.57
C ARG A 18 -17.78 -11.44 11.96
N LEU A 19 -16.48 -11.17 11.92
CA LEU A 19 -15.94 -9.98 11.25
C LEU A 19 -16.18 -10.01 9.73
N ARG A 20 -16.19 -11.19 9.11
CA ARG A 20 -16.52 -11.37 7.68
C ARG A 20 -18.00 -11.14 7.37
N GLU A 21 -18.88 -11.53 8.29
CA GLU A 21 -20.32 -11.38 8.17
C GLU A 21 -20.81 -9.97 8.55
N ALA A 22 -20.06 -9.25 9.38
CA ALA A 22 -20.37 -7.90 9.80
C ALA A 22 -20.37 -6.90 8.62
N GLU A 23 -21.05 -5.77 8.83
CA GLU A 23 -20.99 -4.65 7.90
C GLU A 23 -19.55 -4.16 7.75
N PRO A 24 -19.00 -4.09 6.53
CA PRO A 24 -17.63 -3.63 6.31
C PRO A 24 -17.40 -2.23 6.89
N THR A 25 -16.57 -2.17 7.93
CA THR A 25 -16.21 -0.94 8.62
C THR A 25 -14.76 -0.61 8.35
N TRP A 26 -14.46 0.69 8.18
CA TRP A 26 -13.10 1.14 7.95
C TRP A 26 -12.21 0.88 9.16
N LEU A 27 -11.23 0.00 9.00
CA LEU A 27 -10.10 -0.12 9.90
C LEU A 27 -8.95 0.70 9.31
N VAL A 28 -8.53 1.73 10.05
CA VAL A 28 -7.44 2.63 9.69
C VAL A 28 -6.39 2.58 10.78
N GLY A 29 -5.13 2.49 10.42
CA GLY A 29 -4.06 2.43 11.40
C GLY A 29 -2.67 2.41 10.79
N PHE A 30 -1.69 2.51 11.67
CA PHE A 30 -0.28 2.73 11.38
C PHE A 30 0.60 1.83 12.27
N SER A 31 1.88 1.65 11.92
CA SER A 31 2.90 1.02 12.76
C SER A 31 2.63 -0.45 13.10
N ASP A 32 2.15 -0.81 14.30
CA ASP A 32 1.77 -2.18 14.72
C ASP A 32 0.43 -2.65 14.09
N MET A 33 -0.39 -1.72 13.59
CA MET A 33 -1.71 -2.04 13.04
C MET A 33 -1.76 -2.91 11.77
N PRO A 34 -0.74 -2.97 10.88
CA PRO A 34 -0.66 -3.95 9.80
C PRO A 34 -0.84 -5.40 10.26
N THR A 35 -0.44 -5.71 11.49
CA THR A 35 -0.73 -7.00 12.15
C THR A 35 -2.22 -7.35 12.14
N LEU A 36 -3.12 -6.36 12.13
CA LEU A 36 -4.58 -6.57 12.09
C LEU A 36 -5.19 -6.16 10.74
N ILE A 37 -4.73 -5.06 10.15
CA ILE A 37 -5.23 -4.47 8.90
C ILE A 37 -5.08 -5.45 7.74
N THR A 38 -3.89 -6.06 7.59
CA THR A 38 -3.61 -6.96 6.49
C THR A 38 -4.38 -8.28 6.64
N PRO A 39 -4.38 -8.95 7.80
CA PRO A 39 -5.25 -10.11 8.03
C PRO A 39 -6.74 -9.82 7.90
N MET A 40 -7.22 -8.65 8.36
CA MET A 40 -8.59 -8.22 8.14
C MET A 40 -8.95 -8.23 6.66
N THR A 41 -8.10 -7.65 5.80
CA THR A 41 -8.33 -7.66 4.35
C THR A 41 -8.28 -9.07 3.76
N LEU A 42 -7.30 -9.89 4.15
CA LEU A 42 -7.15 -11.25 3.61
C LEU A 42 -8.29 -12.19 4.04
N LEU A 43 -8.64 -12.19 5.33
CA LEU A 43 -9.56 -13.16 5.94
C LEU A 43 -11.03 -12.79 5.77
N THR A 44 -11.35 -11.49 5.73
CA THR A 44 -12.75 -11.02 5.67
C THR A 44 -13.11 -10.44 4.31
N GLY A 45 -12.11 -9.98 3.55
CA GLY A 45 -12.32 -9.21 2.33
C GLY A 45 -12.72 -7.76 2.54
N THR A 46 -12.74 -7.28 3.78
CA THR A 46 -12.98 -5.87 4.09
C THR A 46 -11.78 -5.04 3.65
N ALA A 47 -12.05 -3.96 2.91
CA ALA A 47 -11.01 -3.02 2.55
C ALA A 47 -10.57 -2.25 3.79
N THR A 48 -9.26 -2.14 4.00
CA THR A 48 -8.66 -1.44 5.13
C THR A 48 -7.73 -0.33 4.63
N VAL A 49 -7.27 0.53 5.53
CA VAL A 49 -6.35 1.60 5.19
C VAL A 49 -5.14 1.54 6.12
N HIS A 50 -3.96 1.33 5.56
CA HIS A 50 -2.73 1.67 6.27
C HIS A 50 -2.49 3.16 6.05
N GLY A 51 -2.50 3.94 7.12
CA GLY A 51 -2.31 5.39 7.03
C GLY A 51 -2.27 6.01 8.41
N ASN A 52 -2.31 7.33 8.47
CA ASN A 52 -2.11 8.12 9.68
C ASN A 52 -2.93 7.61 10.88
N ASN A 53 -2.30 7.64 12.06
CA ASN A 53 -3.03 7.55 13.31
C ASN A 53 -3.84 8.84 13.56
N LEU A 54 -4.63 8.84 14.64
CA LEU A 54 -5.47 10.00 15.00
C LEU A 54 -4.66 11.29 15.22
N MET A 55 -3.47 11.19 15.82
CA MET A 55 -2.62 12.35 16.11
C MET A 55 -2.03 12.99 14.86
N ASP A 56 -1.83 12.19 13.80
CA ASP A 56 -1.31 12.67 12.52
C ASP A 56 -2.42 13.07 11.52
N THR A 57 -3.70 12.91 11.90
CA THR A 57 -4.84 13.30 11.07
C THR A 57 -4.99 14.83 10.87
N PRO A 58 -4.62 15.70 11.83
CA PRO A 58 -4.75 17.15 11.67
C PRO A 58 -3.80 17.78 10.65
N TYR A 59 -2.74 17.08 10.21
CA TYR A 59 -1.82 17.63 9.22
C TYR A 59 -2.49 17.86 7.87
N ARG A 60 -2.18 19.00 7.24
CA ARG A 60 -2.45 19.21 5.83
C ARG A 60 -1.57 18.27 5.03
N VAL A 61 -2.20 17.53 4.14
CA VAL A 61 -1.51 16.60 3.26
C VAL A 61 -0.84 17.41 2.14
N PRO A 62 0.46 17.21 1.88
CA PRO A 62 1.16 17.91 0.80
C PRO A 62 0.50 17.68 -0.57
N GLU A 63 0.71 18.62 -1.49
CA GLU A 63 0.31 18.46 -2.88
C GLU A 63 0.90 17.17 -3.47
N GLY A 64 0.12 16.49 -4.30
CA GLY A 64 0.46 15.17 -4.86
C GLY A 64 0.01 13.98 -4.01
N LEU A 65 -0.25 14.18 -2.71
CA LEU A 65 -0.72 13.14 -1.80
C LEU A 65 -2.20 13.28 -1.46
N ARG A 66 -2.81 12.23 -0.88
CA ARG A 66 -4.20 12.26 -0.40
C ARG A 66 -4.32 11.77 1.04
N SER A 67 -5.18 12.43 1.81
CA SER A 67 -5.50 12.02 3.18
C SER A 67 -6.25 10.69 3.18
N TRP A 68 -6.12 9.94 4.28
CA TRP A 68 -6.88 8.70 4.47
C TRP A 68 -8.40 8.96 4.35
N LEU A 69 -8.88 10.10 4.87
CA LEU A 69 -10.27 10.55 4.72
C LEU A 69 -10.66 10.74 3.25
N GLY A 70 -9.79 11.36 2.45
CA GLY A 70 -9.99 11.52 1.01
C GLY A 70 -10.07 10.18 0.28
N ILE A 71 -9.30 9.18 0.73
CA ILE A 71 -9.26 7.85 0.12
C ILE A 71 -10.48 7.01 0.48
N VAL A 72 -10.97 7.10 1.71
CA VAL A 72 -12.19 6.39 2.10
C VAL A 72 -13.45 7.02 1.49
N ALA A 73 -13.45 8.35 1.30
CA ALA A 73 -14.53 9.10 0.67
C ALA A 73 -14.51 9.05 -0.87
N ALA A 74 -13.40 8.59 -1.48
CA ALA A 74 -13.28 8.53 -2.93
C ALA A 74 -14.30 7.56 -3.54
N PRO A 75 -14.90 7.91 -4.71
CA PRO A 75 -15.77 7.00 -5.43
C PRO A 75 -15.09 5.65 -5.72
N PRO A 76 -15.83 4.53 -5.74
CA PRO A 76 -15.29 3.26 -6.19
C PRO A 76 -14.64 3.37 -7.58
N GLY A 77 -13.44 2.82 -7.73
CA GLY A 77 -12.68 2.87 -8.98
C GLY A 77 -11.97 4.20 -9.27
N ALA A 78 -12.10 5.22 -8.40
CA ALA A 78 -11.34 6.45 -8.53
C ALA A 78 -9.84 6.12 -8.44
N PRO A 79 -9.04 6.49 -9.45
CA PRO A 79 -7.62 6.21 -9.42
C PRO A 79 -6.95 7.03 -8.33
N VAL A 80 -5.96 6.44 -7.65
CA VAL A 80 -5.06 7.10 -6.72
C VAL A 80 -3.69 7.11 -7.39
N HIS A 81 -3.21 8.28 -7.74
CA HIS A 81 -1.87 8.50 -8.25
C HIS A 81 -1.18 9.40 -7.22
N PRO A 82 -0.38 8.84 -6.31
CA PRO A 82 0.46 9.66 -5.46
C PRO A 82 1.58 10.22 -6.33
N ASP A 83 1.69 11.54 -6.37
CA ASP A 83 2.87 12.23 -6.91
C ASP A 83 3.83 12.51 -5.73
N PRO A 84 5.12 12.18 -5.85
CA PRO A 84 6.08 12.42 -4.78
C PRO A 84 6.14 13.93 -4.47
N PRO A 85 5.97 14.34 -3.20
CA PRO A 85 5.96 15.76 -2.82
C PRO A 85 7.35 16.42 -2.92
N GLY A 86 8.38 15.66 -3.29
CA GLY A 86 9.76 16.13 -3.44
C GLY A 86 10.47 16.41 -2.10
N ARG A 87 9.78 16.21 -0.96
CA ARG A 87 10.27 16.55 0.38
C ARG A 87 9.80 15.56 1.42
N HIS A 88 10.60 15.41 2.48
CA HIS A 88 10.29 14.57 3.62
C HIS A 88 10.85 15.18 4.91
N ARG A 89 10.43 14.65 6.06
CA ARG A 89 11.04 14.95 7.35
C ARG A 89 12.27 14.09 7.57
N ALA A 90 13.42 14.68 7.89
CA ALA A 90 14.63 13.92 8.20
C ALA A 90 14.52 13.17 9.53
N THR A 91 14.11 13.86 10.58
CA THR A 91 14.15 13.34 11.95
C THR A 91 13.04 13.94 12.82
N GLY A 92 12.76 13.26 13.94
CA GLY A 92 11.92 13.79 15.00
C GLY A 92 10.42 13.75 14.73
N PHE A 93 9.68 14.26 15.70
CA PHE A 93 8.22 14.37 15.71
C PHE A 93 7.83 15.75 16.23
N ASP A 94 6.64 16.20 15.88
CA ASP A 94 6.13 17.48 16.39
C ASP A 94 5.64 17.28 17.83
N ASP A 95 6.07 18.15 18.73
CA ASP A 95 5.63 18.14 20.13
C ASP A 95 4.26 18.83 20.23
N PHE A 96 3.20 18.03 20.08
CA PHE A 96 1.82 18.51 20.21
C PHE A 96 1.44 18.97 21.62
N ALA A 97 2.20 18.61 22.66
CA ALA A 97 1.94 19.10 24.01
C ALA A 97 2.42 20.56 24.14
N ALA A 98 3.59 20.87 23.57
CA ALA A 98 4.10 22.23 23.50
C ALA A 98 3.40 23.08 22.41
N PHE A 99 3.03 22.46 21.29
CA PHE A 99 2.51 23.13 20.10
C PHE A 99 1.25 22.43 19.54
N PRO A 100 0.10 22.55 20.23
CA PRO A 100 -1.14 21.84 19.87
C PRO A 100 -1.78 22.28 18.55
N ASP A 101 -1.41 23.46 18.04
CA ASP A 101 -1.97 24.05 16.82
C ASP A 101 -1.21 23.66 15.55
N ILE A 102 -0.21 22.78 15.63
CA ILE A 102 0.51 22.29 14.45
C ILE A 102 -0.46 21.56 13.51
N ARG A 103 -0.50 22.03 12.26
CA ARG A 103 -1.30 21.45 11.16
C ARG A 103 -0.50 21.26 9.89
N GLU A 104 0.80 21.51 9.91
CA GLU A 104 1.67 21.42 8.74
C GLU A 104 2.84 20.50 9.07
N TYR A 105 3.23 19.66 8.11
CA TYR A 105 4.42 18.86 8.29
C TYR A 105 5.67 19.72 8.20
N THR A 106 6.57 19.58 9.16
CA THR A 106 7.98 19.93 8.96
C THR A 106 8.60 18.96 7.94
N LEU A 107 8.79 19.41 6.69
CA LEU A 107 9.42 18.67 5.58
C LEU A 107 10.73 19.35 5.14
N ASP A 108 11.79 19.09 5.89
CA ASP A 108 13.07 19.80 5.84
C ASP A 108 14.10 19.20 4.88
N SER A 109 13.84 18.02 4.32
CA SER A 109 14.76 17.31 3.43
C SER A 109 14.16 17.07 2.05
N VAL A 110 15.02 17.00 1.03
CA VAL A 110 14.62 16.66 -0.34
C VAL A 110 14.50 15.15 -0.46
N GLY A 111 13.43 14.68 -1.09
CA GLY A 111 13.17 13.26 -1.32
C GLY A 111 12.68 13.00 -2.74
N ALA A 112 12.98 11.82 -3.25
CA ALA A 112 12.44 11.29 -4.49
C ALA A 112 12.22 9.79 -4.31
N TRP A 113 11.45 9.17 -5.21
CA TRP A 113 11.38 7.72 -5.30
C TRP A 113 12.62 7.19 -6.02
N THR A 114 13.11 6.04 -5.55
CA THR A 114 14.33 5.42 -6.08
C THR A 114 13.98 4.07 -6.70
N ARG A 115 14.36 3.85 -7.96
CA ARG A 115 14.27 2.52 -8.57
C ARG A 115 15.48 1.70 -8.17
N LEU A 116 15.25 0.70 -7.32
CA LEU A 116 16.32 -0.11 -6.74
C LEU A 116 16.77 -1.24 -7.68
N ASP A 117 15.85 -1.83 -8.46
CA ASP A 117 16.11 -2.96 -9.37
C ASP A 117 16.73 -2.56 -10.73
N GLY A 118 16.81 -1.27 -11.04
CA GLY A 118 17.23 -0.81 -12.35
C GLY A 118 17.02 0.68 -12.59
N SER A 119 16.87 1.07 -13.85
CA SER A 119 16.68 2.47 -14.25
C SER A 119 15.48 2.66 -15.18
N GLY A 120 15.08 3.91 -15.37
CA GLY A 120 13.96 4.28 -16.23
C GLY A 120 12.58 4.07 -15.61
N ASP A 121 11.60 4.61 -16.31
CA ASP A 121 10.21 4.62 -15.85
C ASP A 121 9.62 3.21 -15.80
N VAL A 122 8.68 3.02 -14.89
CA VAL A 122 7.92 1.78 -14.75
C VAL A 122 6.43 2.08 -14.64
N GLU A 123 5.63 1.18 -15.20
CA GLU A 123 4.19 1.15 -15.02
C GLU A 123 3.83 -0.22 -14.42
N ALA A 124 3.18 -0.19 -13.26
CA ALA A 124 2.68 -1.38 -12.60
C ALA A 124 1.27 -1.12 -12.08
N GLU A 125 0.45 -2.17 -12.15
CA GLU A 125 -0.92 -2.20 -11.64
C GLU A 125 -1.10 -3.44 -10.78
N GLY A 126 -2.01 -3.38 -9.83
CA GLY A 126 -2.34 -4.52 -8.99
C GLY A 126 -3.10 -4.08 -7.76
N ARG A 127 -3.46 -5.04 -6.91
CA ARG A 127 -4.06 -4.73 -5.61
C ARG A 127 -2.99 -4.45 -4.60
N LEU A 128 -3.17 -3.35 -3.89
CA LEU A 128 -2.26 -2.94 -2.84
C LEU A 128 -2.45 -3.81 -1.59
N ILE A 129 -1.37 -4.40 -1.10
CA ILE A 129 -1.32 -5.22 0.11
C ILE A 129 0.06 -5.06 0.75
N GLY A 130 0.16 -5.00 2.07
CA GLY A 130 1.45 -4.66 2.66
C GLY A 130 1.40 -4.14 4.09
N GLY A 131 2.52 -3.55 4.52
CA GLY A 131 2.64 -2.88 5.81
C GLY A 131 4.05 -2.93 6.40
N CYS A 132 4.12 -2.68 7.71
CA CYS A 132 5.36 -2.65 8.49
C CYS A 132 6.03 -4.04 8.51
N ILE A 133 7.29 -4.12 8.09
CA ILE A 133 8.06 -5.37 7.98
C ILE A 133 8.18 -6.04 9.35
N GLU A 134 8.54 -5.27 10.36
CA GLU A 134 8.77 -5.72 11.74
C GLU A 134 7.55 -6.40 12.35
N THR A 135 6.35 -6.04 11.87
CA THR A 135 5.08 -6.57 12.37
C THR A 135 4.62 -7.76 11.55
N LEU A 136 4.66 -7.64 10.21
CA LEU A 136 4.15 -8.64 9.28
C LEU A 136 5.07 -9.85 9.11
N CYS A 137 6.36 -9.74 9.43
CA CYS A 137 7.27 -10.87 9.37
C CYS A 137 6.85 -12.01 10.32
N ASN A 138 6.22 -11.68 11.45
CA ASN A 138 5.83 -12.65 12.48
C ASN A 138 4.65 -13.55 12.06
N PRO A 139 3.53 -13.03 11.50
CA PRO A 139 2.44 -13.87 11.01
C PRO A 139 2.65 -14.37 9.58
N ALA A 140 3.72 -13.99 8.87
CA ALA A 140 3.98 -14.44 7.50
C ALA A 140 4.00 -15.97 7.38
N GLY A 141 3.26 -16.50 6.39
CA GLY A 141 3.14 -17.94 6.17
C GLY A 141 2.20 -18.66 7.13
N THR A 142 1.60 -17.96 8.10
CA THR A 142 0.50 -18.50 8.91
C THR A 142 -0.84 -18.31 8.19
N ALA A 143 -1.90 -18.93 8.73
CA ALA A 143 -3.26 -18.72 8.23
C ALA A 143 -3.72 -17.24 8.29
N TYR A 144 -3.11 -16.40 9.14
CA TYR A 144 -3.46 -14.98 9.24
C TYR A 144 -2.84 -14.13 8.12
N LEU A 145 -1.73 -14.58 7.52
CA LEU A 145 -1.00 -13.83 6.49
C LEU A 145 -0.57 -14.72 5.32
N ASP A 146 -1.53 -15.43 4.74
CA ASP A 146 -1.35 -16.18 3.49
C ASP A 146 -1.78 -15.35 2.27
N VAL A 147 -0.89 -14.45 1.84
CA VAL A 147 -1.08 -13.64 0.63
C VAL A 147 -1.19 -14.52 -0.61
N SER A 148 -0.45 -15.63 -0.63
CA SER A 148 -0.40 -16.56 -1.76
C SER A 148 -1.78 -17.19 -2.05
N ALA A 149 -2.57 -17.49 -1.01
CA ALA A 149 -3.94 -18.02 -1.16
C ALA A 149 -4.89 -17.01 -1.81
N VAL A 150 -4.81 -15.74 -1.40
CA VAL A 150 -5.62 -14.67 -2.01
C VAL A 150 -5.17 -14.43 -3.46
N ALA A 151 -3.86 -14.49 -3.70
CA ALA A 151 -3.31 -14.22 -5.02
C ALA A 151 -3.70 -15.29 -6.07
N ARG A 152 -3.75 -16.57 -5.66
CA ARG A 152 -4.13 -17.69 -6.54
C ARG A 152 -5.60 -17.65 -6.95
N ASN A 153 -6.48 -17.23 -6.05
CA ASN A 153 -7.92 -17.41 -6.25
C ASN A 153 -8.61 -16.16 -6.81
N GLU A 154 -8.07 -14.95 -6.56
CA GLU A 154 -8.91 -13.76 -6.58
C GLU A 154 -8.27 -12.49 -7.15
N THR A 155 -6.96 -12.47 -7.43
CA THR A 155 -6.25 -11.31 -8.00
C THR A 155 -5.68 -11.66 -9.38
N PRO A 156 -6.52 -11.79 -10.43
CA PRO A 156 -6.01 -12.07 -11.77
C PRO A 156 -5.03 -10.99 -12.26
N ASP A 157 -5.24 -9.75 -11.80
CA ASP A 157 -4.43 -8.58 -12.17
C ASP A 157 -3.14 -8.44 -11.32
N GLY A 158 -2.84 -9.39 -10.41
CA GLY A 158 -1.64 -9.37 -9.55
C GLY A 158 -1.70 -8.39 -8.37
N LEU A 159 -0.57 -8.25 -7.69
CA LEU A 159 -0.43 -7.46 -6.45
C LEU A 159 0.58 -6.33 -6.62
N LEU A 160 0.31 -5.21 -5.96
CA LEU A 160 1.34 -4.23 -5.60
C LEU A 160 1.63 -4.47 -4.13
N VAL A 161 2.79 -5.06 -3.82
CA VAL A 161 3.15 -5.35 -2.44
C VAL A 161 3.92 -4.17 -1.90
N TYR A 162 3.49 -3.58 -0.79
CA TYR A 162 4.22 -2.50 -0.15
C TYR A 162 4.75 -2.90 1.22
N VAL A 163 5.96 -2.47 1.54
CA VAL A 163 6.61 -2.78 2.81
C VAL A 163 7.36 -1.55 3.31
N GLU A 164 7.49 -1.39 4.61
CA GLU A 164 8.23 -0.29 5.21
C GLU A 164 8.93 -0.73 6.48
N ALA A 165 10.10 -0.14 6.75
CA ALA A 165 10.90 -0.38 7.94
C ALA A 165 10.72 0.78 8.91
N ALA A 166 10.29 0.48 10.12
CA ALA A 166 9.98 1.45 11.16
C ALA A 166 11.22 1.86 11.96
N GLY A 167 12.02 0.89 12.38
CA GLY A 167 13.14 1.13 13.29
C GLY A 167 14.14 -0.01 13.41
N ASP A 168 13.88 -1.18 12.82
CA ASP A 168 14.82 -2.28 12.83
C ASP A 168 16.02 -2.02 11.91
N ASP A 169 17.20 -2.47 12.35
CA ASP A 169 18.43 -2.29 11.58
C ASP A 169 18.43 -3.10 10.26
N ALA A 170 19.35 -2.74 9.36
CA ALA A 170 19.41 -3.37 8.04
C ALA A 170 19.59 -4.92 8.08
N PHE A 171 20.24 -5.50 9.10
CA PHE A 171 20.37 -6.96 9.20
C PHE A 171 19.08 -7.63 9.70
N ALA A 172 18.32 -6.96 10.56
CA ALA A 172 16.99 -7.42 10.95
C ALA A 172 16.04 -7.35 9.75
N ILE A 173 15.97 -6.22 9.04
CA ILE A 173 15.15 -6.05 7.83
C ILE A 173 15.53 -7.06 6.74
N TYR A 174 16.83 -7.27 6.50
CA TYR A 174 17.33 -8.32 5.61
C TYR A 174 16.70 -9.69 5.93
N ARG A 175 16.83 -10.14 7.18
CA ARG A 175 16.35 -11.47 7.60
C ARG A 175 14.83 -11.56 7.52
N ASN A 176 14.14 -10.50 7.92
CA ASN A 176 12.67 -10.43 7.90
C ASN A 176 12.14 -10.51 6.46
N LEU A 177 12.70 -9.73 5.53
CA LEU A 177 12.29 -9.75 4.12
C LEU A 177 12.57 -11.08 3.45
N HIS A 178 13.73 -11.69 3.71
CA HIS A 178 14.02 -13.06 3.24
C HIS A 178 13.01 -14.07 3.80
N GLY A 179 12.70 -14.00 5.10
CA GLY A 179 11.69 -14.85 5.72
C GLY A 179 10.30 -14.68 5.09
N MET A 180 9.85 -13.44 4.90
CA MET A 180 8.58 -13.11 4.26
C MET A 180 8.54 -13.62 2.81
N ARG A 181 9.64 -13.50 2.05
CA ARG A 181 9.74 -14.06 0.69
C ARG A 181 9.65 -15.58 0.68
N LEU A 182 10.37 -16.26 1.57
CA LEU A 182 10.31 -17.71 1.70
C LEU A 182 8.91 -18.20 2.13
N ALA A 183 8.18 -17.38 2.89
CA ALA A 183 6.80 -17.63 3.28
C ALA A 183 5.77 -17.31 2.18
N GLY A 184 6.20 -16.86 0.99
CA GLY A 184 5.32 -16.56 -0.15
C GLY A 184 4.58 -15.22 -0.05
N PHE A 185 5.01 -14.30 0.83
CA PHE A 185 4.34 -12.99 0.99
C PHE A 185 4.37 -12.13 -0.28
N PHE A 186 5.43 -12.26 -1.08
CA PHE A 186 5.62 -11.52 -2.33
C PHE A 186 5.17 -12.31 -3.58
N ASP A 187 4.53 -13.46 -3.40
CA ASP A 187 4.01 -14.24 -4.52
C ASP A 187 3.01 -13.40 -5.33
N ARG A 188 3.15 -13.41 -6.66
CA ARG A 188 2.28 -12.67 -7.60
C ARG A 188 2.37 -11.14 -7.48
N ALA A 189 3.41 -10.61 -6.83
CA ALA A 189 3.75 -9.21 -6.94
C ALA A 189 4.02 -8.85 -8.41
N ASN A 190 3.44 -7.75 -8.88
CA ASN A 190 3.78 -7.09 -10.14
C ASN A 190 4.83 -6.00 -9.92
N ALA A 191 4.91 -5.46 -8.69
CA ALA A 191 5.95 -4.57 -8.21
C ALA A 191 5.97 -4.61 -6.67
N VAL A 192 7.12 -4.27 -6.10
CA VAL A 192 7.28 -4.02 -4.67
C VAL A 192 7.53 -2.53 -4.45
N LEU A 193 6.77 -1.93 -3.54
CA LEU A 193 6.92 -0.55 -3.10
C LEU A 193 7.53 -0.55 -1.70
N VAL A 194 8.57 0.25 -1.47
CA VAL A 194 9.31 0.27 -0.22
C VAL A 194 9.28 1.67 0.37
N GLY A 195 8.73 1.78 1.58
CA GLY A 195 8.64 3.01 2.33
C GLY A 195 10.02 3.63 2.58
N ARG A 196 10.10 4.96 2.50
CA ARG A 196 11.26 5.70 3.00
C ARG A 196 11.44 5.40 4.48
N THR A 197 12.69 5.13 4.89
CA THR A 197 12.99 4.77 6.28
C THR A 197 14.12 5.63 6.85
N SER A 198 14.02 5.90 8.15
CA SER A 198 15.10 6.45 8.98
C SER A 198 15.74 5.37 9.87
N ALA A 199 15.36 4.11 9.66
CA ALA A 199 15.87 2.97 10.42
C ALA A 199 17.37 2.79 10.19
N PRO A 200 18.12 2.33 11.21
CA PRO A 200 19.57 2.33 11.17
C PRO A 200 20.12 1.38 10.10
N GLU A 201 21.16 1.85 9.41
CA GLU A 201 21.99 0.99 8.57
C GLU A 201 23.02 0.23 9.40
N ASN A 202 23.63 -0.80 8.80
CA ASN A 202 24.80 -1.47 9.35
C ASN A 202 26.06 -1.10 8.56
N ARG A 203 27.24 -1.27 9.18
CA ARG A 203 28.53 -0.92 8.56
C ARG A 203 28.78 -1.53 7.18
N SER A 204 28.17 -2.67 6.89
CA SER A 204 28.35 -3.43 5.66
C SER A 204 27.06 -3.63 4.87
N LEU A 205 25.96 -3.00 5.28
CA LEU A 205 24.65 -3.20 4.66
C LEU A 205 23.74 -2.00 4.94
N SER A 206 23.38 -1.29 3.88
CA SER A 206 22.33 -0.27 3.89
C SER A 206 20.94 -0.91 3.88
N GLN A 207 19.92 -0.11 4.21
CA GLN A 207 18.52 -0.56 4.13
C GLN A 207 18.12 -0.91 2.69
N HIS A 208 18.56 -0.12 1.70
CA HIS A 208 18.31 -0.40 0.28
C HIS A 208 18.98 -1.69 -0.19
N GLU A 209 20.22 -1.96 0.22
CA GLU A 209 20.89 -3.23 -0.09
C GLU A 209 20.19 -4.42 0.55
N ALA A 210 19.70 -4.29 1.79
CA ALA A 210 18.93 -5.33 2.47
C ALA A 210 17.65 -5.72 1.69
N VAL A 211 16.94 -4.70 1.19
CA VAL A 211 15.77 -4.89 0.32
C VAL A 211 16.16 -5.56 -0.99
N LEU A 212 17.21 -5.07 -1.65
CA LEU A 212 17.60 -5.55 -2.97
C LEU A 212 18.08 -7.00 -2.93
N ASP A 213 18.84 -7.37 -1.90
CA ASP A 213 19.29 -8.74 -1.71
C ASP A 213 18.10 -9.69 -1.48
N ALA A 214 17.16 -9.29 -0.63
CA ALA A 214 15.99 -10.10 -0.32
C ALA A 214 15.03 -10.24 -1.49
N LEU A 215 14.81 -9.19 -2.29
CA LEU A 215 13.70 -9.12 -3.24
C LEU A 215 14.14 -9.08 -4.72
N GLY A 216 15.42 -8.86 -5.01
CA GLY A 216 15.93 -8.75 -6.38
C GLY A 216 15.70 -10.01 -7.22
N SER A 217 15.67 -11.19 -6.59
CA SER A 217 15.39 -12.45 -7.29
C SER A 217 13.93 -12.59 -7.77
N LEU A 218 13.02 -11.71 -7.35
CA LEU A 218 11.63 -11.74 -7.78
C LEU A 218 11.46 -11.31 -9.24
N ASN A 219 12.43 -10.60 -9.82
CA ASN A 219 12.39 -10.05 -11.19
C ASN A 219 11.15 -9.16 -11.43
N VAL A 220 10.74 -8.41 -10.41
CA VAL A 220 9.70 -7.39 -10.48
C VAL A 220 10.29 -6.04 -10.08
N PRO A 221 9.74 -4.92 -10.55
CA PRO A 221 10.17 -3.59 -10.15
C PRO A 221 10.17 -3.41 -8.63
N VAL A 222 11.22 -2.79 -8.09
CA VAL A 222 11.36 -2.45 -6.68
C VAL A 222 11.56 -0.94 -6.56
N ILE A 223 10.53 -0.24 -6.11
CA ILE A 223 10.53 1.23 -5.98
C ILE A 223 10.59 1.58 -4.51
N ALA A 224 11.69 2.21 -4.09
CA ALA A 224 11.93 2.63 -2.73
C ALA A 224 11.70 4.12 -2.52
N ASP A 225 11.79 4.51 -1.26
CA ASP A 225 11.64 5.88 -0.78
C ASP A 225 10.28 6.48 -1.10
N ILE A 226 9.25 5.63 -1.19
CA ILE A 226 7.88 6.09 -1.28
C ILE A 226 7.42 6.65 0.07
N GLU A 227 6.48 7.59 0.03
CA GLU A 227 5.88 8.21 1.21
C GLU A 227 4.94 7.23 1.94
N CYS A 228 5.40 6.05 2.34
CA CYS A 228 4.63 5.07 3.12
C CYS A 228 5.47 4.61 4.31
N GLY A 229 4.86 4.45 5.49
CA GLY A 229 5.56 4.02 6.71
C GLY A 229 6.00 5.16 7.62
N HIS A 230 7.12 5.00 8.31
CA HIS A 230 7.51 5.84 9.46
C HIS A 230 8.21 7.17 9.15
N VAL A 231 8.34 7.55 7.88
CA VAL A 231 8.93 8.84 7.49
C VAL A 231 7.87 9.76 6.85
N PRO A 232 7.51 10.90 7.47
CA PRO A 232 6.57 11.84 6.88
C PRO A 232 7.08 12.48 5.58
N PRO A 233 6.18 12.85 4.66
CA PRO A 233 4.72 12.73 4.74
C PRO A 233 4.25 11.31 4.38
N TYR A 234 2.99 11.00 4.68
CA TYR A 234 2.43 9.66 4.50
C TYR A 234 1.35 9.64 3.42
N ILE A 235 1.44 8.65 2.54
CA ILE A 235 0.39 8.13 1.68
C ILE A 235 -0.49 7.25 2.57
N ALA A 236 -1.79 7.47 2.51
CA ALA A 236 -2.73 6.49 3.01
C ALA A 236 -2.98 5.44 1.92
N ASP A 237 -2.89 4.16 2.28
CA ASP A 237 -2.91 3.05 1.34
C ASP A 237 -4.11 2.15 1.59
N ARG A 238 -5.04 2.14 0.63
CA ARG A 238 -6.27 1.33 0.72
C ARG A 238 -6.00 -0.09 0.25
N GLN A 239 -5.92 -1.03 1.18
CA GLN A 239 -5.87 -2.45 0.87
C GLN A 239 -7.28 -2.94 0.46
N ARG A 240 -7.37 -3.75 -0.59
CA ARG A 240 -8.66 -4.25 -1.09
C ARG A 240 -8.57 -5.70 -1.57
N ARG A 241 -9.56 -6.49 -1.19
CA ARG A 241 -9.93 -7.73 -1.88
C ARG A 241 -11.00 -7.43 -2.95
N VAL A 242 -11.05 -8.19 -4.03
CA VAL A 242 -12.19 -8.22 -4.96
C VAL A 242 -12.95 -9.49 -4.68
N ARG A 243 -14.25 -9.35 -4.46
CA ARG A 243 -15.15 -10.49 -4.33
C ARG A 243 -15.36 -11.12 -5.71
N PRO A 244 -15.34 -12.45 -5.85
CA PRO A 244 -15.88 -13.09 -7.03
C PRO A 244 -17.37 -12.73 -7.14
N TYR A 245 -17.76 -12.16 -8.28
CA TYR A 245 -19.16 -11.87 -8.59
C TYR A 245 -19.91 -13.19 -8.81
N ARG A 246 -20.94 -13.48 -8.00
CA ARG A 246 -21.96 -14.48 -8.31
C ARG A 246 -23.18 -13.75 -8.86
N SER A 247 -23.46 -13.93 -10.15
CA SER A 247 -24.78 -13.59 -10.67
C SER A 247 -25.79 -14.54 -10.05
N HIS A 248 -26.69 -14.02 -9.21
CA HIS A 248 -27.95 -14.69 -8.95
C HIS A 248 -28.81 -14.53 -10.21
N THR A 249 -28.76 -15.51 -11.10
CA THR A 249 -29.86 -15.77 -12.03
C THR A 249 -30.69 -16.89 -11.42
N GLU A 250 -31.86 -16.55 -10.90
CA GLU A 250 -32.92 -17.54 -10.71
C GLU A 250 -33.27 -18.14 -12.09
N PRO A 251 -33.57 -19.45 -12.18
CA PRO A 251 -34.12 -20.01 -13.40
C PRO A 251 -35.58 -19.54 -13.53
N GLU A 252 -35.85 -18.68 -14.51
CA GLU A 252 -37.22 -18.36 -14.93
C GLU A 252 -37.93 -19.67 -15.33
N ARG A 253 -38.97 -20.01 -14.57
CA ARG A 253 -40.02 -20.93 -15.00
C ARG A 253 -40.72 -20.29 -16.20
N THR A 254 -40.61 -20.92 -17.36
CA THR A 254 -41.59 -20.74 -18.43
C THR A 254 -42.89 -21.41 -18.02
N ASP A 255 -43.95 -20.63 -17.85
CA ASP A 255 -45.29 -21.09 -18.18
C ASP A 255 -46.06 -19.95 -18.84
N ALA A 256 -46.70 -20.32 -19.93
CA ALA A 256 -47.45 -19.46 -20.80
C ALA A 256 -48.84 -19.12 -20.22
N ASP A 257 -49.33 -17.99 -20.73
CA ASP A 257 -50.73 -17.69 -21.01
C ASP A 257 -51.53 -16.87 -19.97
N LEU A 258 -51.85 -15.63 -20.39
CA LEU A 258 -53.18 -15.00 -20.45
C LEU A 258 -53.17 -13.50 -20.02
N GLY A 259 -53.50 -12.64 -21.00
CA GLY A 259 -54.48 -11.57 -20.78
C GLY A 259 -54.03 -10.11 -20.56
N LEU A 260 -53.95 -9.36 -21.67
CA LEU A 260 -54.52 -8.02 -21.92
C LEU A 260 -54.20 -6.78 -21.04
N THR A 261 -53.70 -5.74 -21.75
CA THR A 261 -53.87 -4.26 -21.57
C THR A 261 -53.09 -3.60 -20.42
N HIS A 262 -52.43 -2.43 -20.52
CA HIS A 262 -52.62 -1.22 -21.34
C HIS A 262 -51.27 -0.47 -21.49
N GLN A 263 -51.11 0.27 -22.60
CA GLN A 263 -49.96 1.15 -22.89
C GLN A 263 -49.87 2.35 -21.93
N THR A 264 -48.66 2.72 -21.50
CA THR A 264 -48.17 4.12 -21.46
C THR A 264 -46.63 4.19 -21.46
N GLY A 265 -46.08 4.88 -22.48
CA GLY A 265 -44.84 5.69 -22.51
C GLY A 265 -43.57 5.25 -21.76
N ARG A 266 -42.55 4.84 -22.53
CA ARG A 266 -41.11 4.95 -22.18
C ARG A 266 -40.63 6.41 -22.32
N PRO A 267 -39.56 6.80 -21.62
CA PRO A 267 -38.28 6.79 -22.32
C PRO A 267 -37.25 5.87 -21.67
N ALA A 268 -36.35 5.40 -22.50
CA ALA A 268 -35.31 4.44 -22.22
C ALA A 268 -34.36 4.91 -21.10
N LEU A 269 -34.15 4.06 -20.10
CA LEU A 269 -32.87 4.02 -19.39
C LEU A 269 -31.97 3.09 -20.19
N THR A 270 -31.14 3.72 -21.00
CA THR A 270 -30.00 3.14 -21.71
C THR A 270 -29.12 2.38 -20.71
N GLU A 271 -28.67 1.21 -21.14
CA GLU A 271 -27.61 0.37 -20.57
C GLU A 271 -26.75 1.04 -19.48
N VAL A 272 -26.85 0.54 -18.26
CA VAL A 272 -25.82 0.74 -17.23
C VAL A 272 -24.55 0.09 -17.77
N GLY A 273 -23.63 0.96 -18.19
CA GLY A 273 -22.37 0.60 -18.81
C GLY A 273 -21.54 -0.35 -17.94
N ARG A 274 -20.83 -1.24 -18.64
CA ARG A 274 -19.75 -2.08 -18.13
C ARG A 274 -18.89 -1.30 -17.13
N VAL A 275 -18.78 -1.81 -15.91
CA VAL A 275 -17.84 -1.32 -14.90
C VAL A 275 -16.42 -1.57 -15.41
N ASN A 276 -15.69 -0.49 -15.62
CA ASN A 276 -14.30 -0.52 -16.06
C ASN A 276 -13.42 -1.01 -14.89
N ARG A 277 -12.61 -2.03 -15.14
CA ARG A 277 -11.60 -2.54 -14.20
C ARG A 277 -10.42 -1.57 -14.21
N THR A 278 -10.47 -0.48 -13.45
CA THR A 278 -9.28 0.37 -13.26
C THR A 278 -8.70 0.11 -11.88
N ALA A 279 -7.66 -0.73 -11.85
CA ALA A 279 -6.73 -0.86 -10.73
C ALA A 279 -5.87 0.42 -10.62
N PRO A 280 -5.31 0.74 -9.44
CA PRO A 280 -4.40 1.88 -9.30
C PRO A 280 -3.18 1.70 -10.21
N ARG A 281 -2.81 2.75 -10.95
CA ARG A 281 -1.59 2.81 -11.77
C ARG A 281 -0.54 3.62 -11.03
N PHE A 282 0.63 3.03 -10.79
CA PHE A 282 1.80 3.76 -10.34
C PHE A 282 2.71 4.06 -11.53
N ARG A 283 3.13 5.32 -11.66
CA ARG A 283 4.10 5.78 -12.65
C ARG A 283 5.23 6.48 -11.91
N CYS A 284 6.42 5.88 -11.94
CA CYS A 284 7.63 6.56 -11.45
C CYS A 284 8.28 7.26 -12.65
N ALA A 285 8.31 8.59 -12.64
CA ALA A 285 9.04 9.38 -13.63
C ALA A 285 10.44 9.68 -13.09
N SER A 286 11.49 9.31 -13.82
CA SER A 286 12.84 9.72 -13.47
C SER A 286 13.01 11.23 -13.67
N SER A 287 13.37 11.97 -12.62
CA SER A 287 13.67 13.40 -12.73
C SER A 287 15.00 13.59 -13.46
N SER A 288 14.97 13.79 -14.77
CA SER A 288 16.15 14.23 -15.52
C SER A 288 16.40 15.72 -15.21
N SER A 289 17.23 16.01 -14.20
CA SER A 289 17.79 17.36 -14.05
C SER A 289 18.79 17.59 -15.17
N ARG A 290 18.44 18.48 -16.11
CA ARG A 290 19.37 19.03 -17.09
C ARG A 290 20.48 19.76 -16.35
N CYS A 291 21.67 19.17 -16.26
CA CYS A 291 22.88 19.94 -15.99
C CYS A 291 23.24 20.73 -17.25
N GLY A 292 22.89 22.02 -17.24
CA GLY A 292 23.51 23.02 -18.10
C GLY A 292 25.01 23.09 -17.82
N GLY A 293 25.79 23.20 -18.90
CA GLY A 293 27.22 22.98 -18.89
C GLY A 293 28.06 23.97 -18.08
N PHE A 294 29.25 23.52 -17.73
CA PHE A 294 30.42 24.37 -17.62
C PHE A 294 31.63 23.62 -18.19
N CYS A 295 32.21 24.17 -19.26
CA CYS A 295 33.49 23.75 -19.80
C CYS A 295 34.61 24.04 -18.79
N GLY A 296 35.52 23.08 -18.59
CA GLY A 296 36.72 23.27 -17.79
C GLY A 296 37.73 22.15 -18.07
N SER A 297 38.68 22.45 -18.94
CA SER A 297 39.86 21.66 -19.27
C SER A 297 40.74 21.34 -18.06
N GLY A 298 41.36 20.14 -18.02
CA GLY A 298 42.59 19.94 -17.23
C GLY A 298 42.90 18.51 -16.76
N ALA A 299 43.78 17.84 -17.51
CA ALA A 299 44.86 16.93 -17.09
C ALA A 299 44.66 15.91 -15.94
N GLY A 300 44.66 14.63 -16.34
CA GLY A 300 45.52 13.53 -15.87
C GLY A 300 45.89 13.37 -14.39
N SER A 301 45.59 12.20 -13.82
CA SER A 301 46.60 11.18 -13.45
C SER A 301 45.94 10.00 -12.69
N SER A 302 46.54 8.81 -12.89
CA SER A 302 46.48 7.59 -12.06
C SER A 302 46.28 7.88 -10.56
N TRP A 303 45.44 7.16 -9.82
CA TRP A 303 45.52 5.74 -9.46
C TRP A 303 44.15 5.19 -9.04
#